data_AF-A0A6B2T0S7-F1
#
_entry.id   AF-A0A6B2T0S7-F1
#
_cell.length_a   1.000
_cell.length_b   1.000
_cell.length_c   1.000
_cell.angle_alpha   90.00
_cell.angle_beta   90.00
_cell.angle_gamma   90.00
#
_symmetry.space_group_name_H-M   'P 1'
#
loop_
_entity.id
_entity.type
_entity.pdbx_description
1 polymer ?
#
loop_
_entity_poly.entity_id
_entity_poly.type
_entity_poly.pdbx_seq_one_letter_code
_entity_poly.pdbx_strand_id
1 'polypeptide(L)' 'MLRAADCRPVSEKAGTYLYPVGEADRRDTYLGIAPDGKVYAGMDGVTLLAETGDEALEKLIEGIR' A
#
# COMPACT_ATOMS: atom_id res chain seq x y z
N MET A 1 11.07 -10.29 -7.36
CA MET A 1 11.07 -9.01 -8.11
C MET A 1 9.61 -8.62 -8.22
N LEU A 2 9.20 -7.58 -7.50
CA LEU A 2 7.81 -7.13 -7.39
C LEU A 2 7.28 -6.80 -8.80
N ARG A 3 6.20 -7.45 -9.26
CA ARG A 3 5.58 -7.11 -10.55
C ARG A 3 4.37 -6.23 -10.28
N ALA A 4 4.16 -5.21 -11.11
CA ALA A 4 2.96 -4.37 -11.04
C ALA A 4 1.65 -5.16 -11.12
N ALA A 5 1.69 -6.38 -11.66
CA ALA A 5 0.56 -7.31 -11.70
C ALA A 5 0.08 -7.75 -10.30
N ASP A 6 0.95 -7.71 -9.29
CA ASP A 6 0.72 -8.28 -7.97
C ASP A 6 -0.15 -7.36 -7.09
N CYS A 7 -0.08 -6.03 -7.29
CA CYS A 7 -0.94 -5.04 -6.62
C CYS A 7 -2.32 -4.83 -7.27
N ARG A 8 -2.67 -5.56 -8.34
CA ARG A 8 -3.95 -5.35 -9.05
C ARG A 8 -5.18 -5.53 -8.15
N PRO A 9 -5.29 -6.59 -7.34
CA PRO A 9 -6.43 -6.78 -6.45
C PRO A 9 -6.59 -5.65 -5.42
N VAL A 10 -5.46 -5.04 -5.01
CA VAL A 10 -5.44 -3.93 -4.05
C VAL A 10 -5.90 -2.64 -4.73
N SER A 11 -5.47 -2.40 -5.96
CA SER A 11 -5.91 -1.23 -6.75
C SER A 11 -7.42 -1.23 -7.00
N GLU A 12 -7.99 -2.39 -7.35
CA GLU A 12 -9.43 -2.52 -7.56
C GLU A 12 -10.23 -2.19 -6.29
N LYS A 13 -9.79 -2.69 -5.14
CA LYS A 13 -10.46 -2.44 -3.85
C LYS A 13 -10.26 -1.00 -3.35
N ALA A 14 -9.11 -0.40 -3.66
CA ALA A 14 -8.84 1.01 -3.34
C ALA A 14 -9.66 1.98 -4.22
N GLY A 15 -10.22 1.51 -5.33
CA GLY A 15 -10.91 2.36 -6.30
C GLY A 15 -9.97 3.29 -7.07
N THR A 16 -8.66 3.05 -7.02
CA THR A 16 -7.64 3.85 -7.69
C THR A 16 -6.45 2.97 -8.09
N TYR A 17 -5.74 3.34 -9.15
CA TYR A 17 -4.53 2.62 -9.53
C TYR A 17 -3.42 2.83 -8.50
N LEU A 18 -2.82 1.75 -8.01
CA LEU A 18 -1.71 1.83 -7.06
C LEU A 18 -0.38 1.51 -7.74
N TYR A 19 0.59 2.39 -7.58
CA TYR A 19 1.97 2.12 -7.93
C TYR A 19 2.59 1.24 -6.83
N PRO A 20 3.18 0.09 -7.19
CA PRO A 20 3.72 -0.84 -6.20
C PRO A 20 4.96 -0.26 -5.54
N VAL A 21 5.00 -0.26 -4.21
CA VAL A 21 6.13 0.23 -3.40
C VAL A 21 6.95 -0.93 -2.84
N GLY A 22 6.28 -1.98 -2.35
CA GLY A 22 6.96 -3.11 -1.70
C GLY A 22 6.01 -4.19 -1.20
N GLU A 23 6.57 -5.19 -0.52
CA GLU A 23 5.84 -6.17 0.29
C GLU A 23 5.99 -5.81 1.78
N ALA A 24 4.91 -5.91 2.54
CA ALA A 24 4.87 -5.54 3.95
C ALA A 24 4.93 -6.74 4.92
N ASP A 25 4.60 -7.96 4.48
CA ASP A 25 4.68 -9.19 5.29
C ASP A 25 4.84 -10.44 4.40
N ARG A 26 5.28 -11.57 5.00
CA ARG A 26 5.45 -12.89 4.37
C ARG A 26 4.18 -13.51 3.78
N ARG A 27 3.01 -12.93 4.03
CA ARG A 27 1.71 -13.41 3.53
C ARG A 27 1.24 -12.64 2.28
N ASP A 28 2.15 -12.28 1.38
CA ASP A 28 1.83 -11.60 0.13
C ASP A 28 1.02 -10.29 0.33
N THR A 29 1.31 -9.55 1.41
CA THR A 29 0.70 -8.23 1.62
C THR A 29 1.51 -7.19 0.88
N TYR A 30 0.85 -6.47 -0.03
CA TYR A 30 1.50 -5.47 -0.86
C TYR A 30 1.28 -4.07 -0.34
N LEU A 31 2.31 -3.24 -0.48
CA LEU A 31 2.28 -1.80 -0.23
C LEU A 31 2.20 -1.07 -1.57
N GLY A 32 1.26 -0.13 -1.70
CA GLY A 32 1.09 0.67 -2.91
C GLY A 32 0.75 2.12 -2.61
N ILE A 33 1.13 3.03 -3.52
CA ILE A 33 0.84 4.45 -3.44
C ILE A 33 -0.08 4.88 -4.59
N ALA A 34 -1.13 5.63 -4.27
CA ALA A 34 -2.03 6.22 -5.25
C ALA A 34 -1.44 7.51 -5.86
N PRO A 35 -1.94 7.98 -7.03
CA PRO A 35 -1.48 9.22 -7.64
C PRO A 35 -1.63 10.47 -6.74
N ASP A 36 -2.59 10.45 -5.82
CA ASP A 36 -2.83 11.53 -4.85
C ASP A 36 -1.94 11.44 -3.60
N GLY A 37 -1.05 10.43 -3.54
CA GLY A 37 -0.08 10.26 -2.45
C GLY A 37 -0.55 9.36 -1.30
N LYS A 38 -1.80 8.89 -1.32
CA LYS A 38 -2.31 7.96 -0.30
C LYS A 38 -1.59 6.62 -0.36
N VAL A 39 -1.29 6.07 0.82
CA VAL A 39 -0.57 4.80 0.96
C VAL A 39 -1.53 3.71 1.45
N TYR A 40 -1.53 2.60 0.74
CA TYR A 40 -2.40 1.45 1.00
C TYR A 40 -1.58 0.19 1.24
N ALA A 41 -2.10 -0.69 2.10
CA ALA A 41 -1.64 -2.07 2.23
C ALA A 41 -2.77 -3.05 1.97
N GLY A 42 -2.48 -4.19 1.35
CA GLY A 42 -3.51 -5.19 1.13
C GLY A 42 -3.13 -6.42 0.34
N MET A 43 -4.07 -7.37 0.34
CA MET A 43 -4.09 -8.58 -0.48
C MET A 43 -5.56 -8.93 -0.76
N ASP A 44 -6.24 -9.55 0.22
CA ASP A 44 -7.67 -9.88 0.17
C ASP A 44 -8.60 -8.75 0.65
N GLY A 45 -8.03 -7.76 1.33
CA GLY A 45 -8.66 -6.48 1.65
C GLY A 45 -7.69 -5.35 1.33
N VAL A 46 -8.17 -4.11 1.42
CA VAL A 46 -7.32 -2.93 1.35
C VAL A 46 -7.50 -2.08 2.61
N THR A 47 -6.40 -1.59 3.13
CA THR A 47 -6.37 -0.67 4.26
C THR A 47 -5.62 0.59 3.84
N LEU A 48 -6.25 1.74 4.06
CA LEU A 48 -5.57 3.03 3.97
C LEU A 48 -4.65 3.17 5.18
N LEU A 49 -3.35 3.23 4.94
CA LEU A 49 -2.35 3.39 5.99
C LEU A 49 -2.09 4.86 6.30
N ALA A 50 -2.12 5.72 5.30
CA ALA A 50 -1.84 7.15 5.44
C ALA A 50 -2.41 7.95 4.27
N GLU A 51 -2.77 9.21 4.53
CA GLU A 51 -3.25 10.14 3.51
C GLU A 51 -2.11 10.64 2.61
N THR A 52 -0.86 10.61 3.10
CA THR A 52 0.33 11.02 2.34
C THR A 52 1.49 10.04 2.52
N GLY A 53 2.47 10.10 1.61
CA GLY A 53 3.72 9.36 1.73
C GLY A 53 4.55 9.74 2.95
N ASP A 54 4.53 11.02 3.34
CA ASP A 54 5.27 11.51 4.52
C ASP A 54 4.66 10.97 5.81
N GLU A 55 3.33 11.00 5.93
CA GLU A 55 2.61 10.40 7.07
C GLU A 55 2.86 8.89 7.14
N ALA A 56 2.94 8.20 6.00
CA ALA A 56 3.28 6.79 5.97
C ALA A 56 4.70 6.52 6.51
N LEU A 57 5.65 7.39 6.21
CA LEU A 57 7.03 7.28 6.70
C LEU A 57 7.10 7.57 8.21
N GLU A 58 6.37 8.57 8.70
CA GLU A 58 6.26 8.84 10.14
C GLU A 58 5.70 7.63 10.89
N LYS A 59 4.60 7.04 10.39
CA LYS A 59 4.01 5.81 10.97
C LYS A 59 4.96 4.62 10.94
N LEU A 60 5.81 4.52 9.92
CA LEU A 60 6.81 3.45 9.84
C LEU A 60 7.89 3.59 10.92
N ILE A 61 8.30 4.82 11.22
CA ILE A 61 9.33 5.12 12.23
C ILE A 61 8.76 4.98 13.64
N GLU A 62 7.55 5.50 13.88
CA GLU A 62 6.90 5.48 15.19
C GLU A 62 6.27 4.13 15.53
N GLY A 63 5.98 3.32 14.51
CA GLY A 63 5.22 2.08 14.62
C GLY A 63 3.72 2.32 14.46
N ILE A 64 3.05 1.39 13.77
CA ILE A 64 1.59 1.41 13.62
C ILE A 64 0.98 1.02 14.98
N ARG A 65 0.19 1.91 15.57
CA ARG A 65 -0.46 1.71 16.87
C ARG A 65 -1.96 1.47 16.73
#